data_AF-A0AAW0L5S2-F1
#
_entry.id   AF-A0AAW0L5S2-F1
#
_cell.length_a   1.000
_cell.length_b   1.000
_cell.length_c   1.000
_cell.angle_alpha   90.00
_cell.angle_beta   90.00
_cell.angle_gamma   90.00
#
_symmetry.space_group_name_H-M   'P 1'
#
loop_
_entity.id
_entity.type
_entity.pdbx_description
1 polymer ?
#
loop_
_entity_poly.entity_id
_entity_poly.type
_entity_poly.pdbx_seq_one_letter_code
_entity_poly.pdbx_strand_id
1 'polypeptide(L)'
;MFLYLKHFKSSKVLIYPVMQLVMGLRMKNEGSINLLRLKKLERLDLGSNVFNRSIIQSLRFLKSLKTLSLFDNFLEGSFPAKELSVFEELEMLDLSDNQLNGSPTVQGREIEKIIF
;
A
#
# COMPACT_ATOMS: atom_id res chain seq x y z
N MET A 1 -14.01 9.22 -21.65
CA MET A 1 -14.70 9.43 -20.36
C MET A 1 -13.69 9.20 -19.25
N PHE A 2 -12.91 10.22 -18.91
CA PHE A 2 -11.90 10.18 -17.85
C PHE A 2 -12.44 11.06 -16.72
N LEU A 3 -12.77 10.44 -15.60
CA LEU A 3 -13.26 11.12 -14.40
C LEU A 3 -12.46 10.59 -13.21
N TYR A 4 -12.13 11.52 -12.31
CA TYR A 4 -11.48 11.36 -11.01
C TYR A 4 -9.94 11.39 -10.96
N LEU A 5 -9.41 12.59 -11.19
CA LEU A 5 -8.27 13.11 -10.42
C LEU A 5 -8.72 14.43 -9.76
N LYS A 6 -9.47 14.35 -8.67
CA LYS A 6 -9.69 15.50 -7.78
C LYS A 6 -8.91 15.23 -6.49
N HIS A 7 -8.00 16.16 -6.19
CA HIS A 7 -7.27 16.35 -4.92
C HIS A 7 -5.98 15.56 -4.68
N PHE A 8 -4.99 15.72 -5.56
CA PHE A 8 -3.57 15.48 -5.20
C PHE A 8 -2.92 16.77 -4.70
N LYS A 9 -2.95 17.00 -3.38
CA LYS A 9 -2.04 17.94 -2.70
C LYS A 9 -1.00 17.13 -1.91
N SER A 10 0.26 17.32 -2.31
CA SER A 10 1.50 16.97 -1.57
C SER A 10 1.98 15.51 -1.51
N SER A 11 2.41 14.96 -2.65
CA SER A 11 3.74 14.30 -2.83
C SER A 11 3.81 13.63 -4.21
N LYS A 12 4.09 14.43 -5.24
CA LYS A 12 4.08 13.97 -6.66
C LYS A 12 5.17 12.98 -7.04
N VAL A 13 6.12 12.65 -6.15
CA VAL A 13 7.36 11.94 -6.55
C VAL A 13 7.29 10.42 -6.36
N LEU A 14 6.38 9.91 -5.51
CA LEU A 14 6.30 8.46 -5.20
C LEU A 14 4.98 7.81 -5.62
N ILE A 15 3.94 8.60 -5.87
CA ILE A 15 2.61 8.09 -6.25
C ILE A 15 2.63 7.56 -7.68
N TYR A 16 3.29 8.26 -8.61
CA TYR A 16 3.27 7.87 -10.03
C TYR A 16 3.98 6.53 -10.32
N PRO A 17 5.20 6.25 -9.79
CA PRO A 17 5.85 4.96 -10.01
C PRO A 17 5.13 3.80 -9.31
N VAL A 18 4.57 4.04 -8.13
CA VAL A 18 3.84 3.00 -7.37
C VAL A 18 2.47 2.72 -8.01
N MET A 19 1.74 3.74 -8.46
CA MET A 19 0.50 3.55 -9.23
C MET A 19 0.75 2.81 -10.55
N GLN A 20 1.85 3.08 -11.25
CA GLN A 20 2.24 2.37 -12.47
C GLN A 20 2.51 0.87 -12.22
N LEU A 21 3.03 0.53 -11.04
CA LEU A 21 3.27 -0.85 -10.63
C LEU A 21 1.99 -1.55 -10.16
N VAL A 22 1.12 -0.84 -9.46
CA VAL A 22 -0.15 -1.34 -8.91
C VAL A 22 -1.21 -1.57 -10.00
N MET A 23 -1.25 -0.76 -11.07
CA MET A 23 -2.25 -0.88 -12.13
C MET A 23 -1.96 -1.94 -13.20
N GLY A 24 -0.91 -2.76 -13.06
CA GLY A 24 -0.70 -3.92 -13.94
C GLY A 24 -0.69 -3.58 -15.44
N LEU A 25 0.45 -3.07 -15.93
CA LEU A 25 0.80 -2.91 -17.35
C LEU A 25 0.10 -1.78 -18.13
N ARG A 26 0.80 -0.66 -18.32
CA ARG A 26 0.94 -0.02 -19.66
C ARG A 26 2.00 1.08 -19.64
N MET A 27 3.27 0.72 -19.87
CA MET A 27 4.21 1.62 -20.56
C MET A 27 5.21 0.75 -21.31
N LYS A 28 5.04 0.67 -22.63
CA LYS A 28 6.02 0.09 -23.56
C LYS A 28 7.20 1.02 -23.82
N ASN A 29 7.31 2.17 -23.14
CA ASN A 29 8.37 3.13 -23.31
C ASN A 29 8.50 3.97 -22.04
N GLU A 30 9.74 4.34 -21.73
CA GLU A 30 10.19 5.23 -20.64
C GLU A 30 10.59 4.54 -19.34
N GLY A 31 11.85 4.08 -19.34
CA GLY A 31 12.73 4.03 -18.18
C GLY A 31 12.36 2.96 -17.17
N SER A 32 13.10 1.84 -17.20
CA SER A 32 13.13 0.83 -16.13
C SER A 32 12.94 1.49 -14.76
N ILE A 33 11.74 1.41 -14.18
CA ILE A 33 11.51 1.81 -12.80
C ILE A 33 12.53 1.00 -12.02
N ASN A 34 13.53 1.68 -11.47
CA ASN A 34 14.59 0.99 -10.78
C ASN A 34 14.01 0.46 -9.48
N LEU A 35 13.48 -0.76 -9.51
CA LEU A 35 12.87 -1.45 -8.38
C LEU A 35 13.85 -1.51 -7.19
N LEU A 36 15.16 -1.43 -7.44
CA LEU A 36 16.17 -1.33 -6.38
C LEU A 36 16.05 -0.03 -5.57
N ARG A 37 15.58 1.08 -6.15
CA ARG A 37 15.31 2.32 -5.40
C ARG A 37 14.09 2.19 -4.52
N LEU A 38 13.06 1.50 -5.00
CA LEU A 38 11.83 1.25 -4.23
C LEU A 38 12.05 0.26 -3.08
N LYS A 39 13.05 -0.64 -3.19
CA LYS A 39 13.44 -1.53 -2.08
C LYS A 39 13.88 -0.79 -0.81
N LYS A 40 14.27 0.48 -0.90
CA LYS A 40 14.65 1.32 0.25
C LYS A 40 13.51 2.21 0.77
N LEU A 41 12.30 2.06 0.22
CA LEU A 41 11.18 2.88 0.63
C LEU A 41 10.71 2.48 2.03
N GLU A 42 10.75 3.43 2.96
CA GLU A 42 10.35 3.20 4.36
C GLU A 42 8.92 3.66 4.66
N ARG A 43 8.39 4.63 3.91
CA ARG A 43 7.05 5.19 4.13
C ARG A 43 6.27 5.23 2.83
N LEU A 44 5.06 4.69 2.84
CA LEU A 44 4.15 4.69 1.70
C LEU A 44 2.74 5.03 2.16
N ASP A 45 2.15 6.04 1.53
CA ASP A 45 0.78 6.45 1.74
C ASP A 45 0.01 6.31 0.42
N LEU A 46 -1.06 5.53 0.47
CA LEU A 46 -1.98 5.23 -0.62
C LEU A 46 -3.44 5.44 -0.17
N GLY A 47 -3.66 6.23 0.88
CA GLY A 47 -5.00 6.49 1.38
C GLY A 47 -5.89 7.25 0.39
N SER A 48 -7.21 7.22 0.61
CA SER A 48 -8.23 7.84 -0.24
C SER A 48 -8.13 7.42 -1.71
N ASN A 49 -8.08 6.11 -1.95
CA ASN A 49 -8.04 5.52 -3.28
C ASN A 49 -9.14 4.46 -3.45
N VAL A 50 -9.17 3.82 -4.62
CA VAL A 50 -10.12 2.76 -4.95
C VAL A 50 -9.51 1.36 -4.85
N PHE A 51 -8.48 1.17 -4.01
CA PHE A 51 -7.77 -0.10 -3.94
C PHE A 51 -8.56 -1.15 -3.17
N ASN A 52 -8.45 -2.41 -3.63
CA ASN A 52 -8.91 -3.59 -2.92
C ASN A 52 -7.71 -4.36 -2.34
N ARG A 53 -7.96 -5.49 -1.67
CA ARG A 53 -6.94 -6.30 -0.98
C ARG A 53 -5.74 -6.75 -1.82
N SER A 54 -5.87 -6.77 -3.15
CA SER A 54 -4.75 -7.12 -4.05
C SER A 54 -3.59 -6.12 -3.97
N ILE A 55 -3.82 -4.90 -3.48
CA ILE A 55 -2.77 -3.89 -3.29
C ILE A 55 -1.61 -4.42 -2.43
N ILE A 56 -1.93 -5.13 -1.34
CA ILE A 56 -0.94 -5.65 -0.40
C ILE A 56 -0.01 -6.65 -1.12
N GLN A 57 -0.57 -7.49 -2.00
CA GLN A 57 0.22 -8.43 -2.81
C GLN A 57 1.11 -7.71 -3.82
N SER A 58 0.60 -6.64 -4.44
CA SER A 58 1.39 -5.81 -5.35
C SER A 58 2.57 -5.17 -4.64
N LEU A 59 2.43 -4.77 -3.37
CA LEU A 59 3.48 -4.10 -2.60
C LEU A 59 4.50 -5.04 -1.94
N ARG A 60 4.36 -6.37 -2.06
CA ARG A 60 5.16 -7.39 -1.36
C ARG A 60 6.68 -7.30 -1.50
N PHE A 61 7.17 -6.55 -2.49
CA PHE A 61 8.60 -6.38 -2.77
C PHE A 61 9.23 -5.19 -2.03
N LEU A 62 8.41 -4.35 -1.38
CA LEU A 62 8.81 -3.19 -0.58
C LEU A 62 9.12 -3.60 0.87
N LYS A 63 10.10 -4.50 1.04
CA LYS A 63 10.41 -5.11 2.35
C LYS A 63 10.87 -4.12 3.43
N SER A 64 11.42 -2.97 3.05
CA SER A 64 11.91 -1.94 3.99
C SER A 64 10.82 -0.99 4.48
N LEU A 65 9.55 -1.21 4.15
CA LEU A 65 8.47 -0.35 4.64
C LEU A 65 8.33 -0.47 6.16
N LYS A 66 8.37 0.70 6.81
CA LYS A 66 8.09 0.93 8.23
C LYS A 66 6.71 1.52 8.45
N THR A 67 6.23 2.33 7.51
CA THR A 67 4.90 2.93 7.54
C THR A 67 4.15 2.65 6.25
N LEU A 68 2.97 2.04 6.37
CA LEU A 68 2.03 1.83 5.27
C LEU A 68 0.65 2.39 5.64
N SER A 69 0.16 3.31 4.82
CA SER A 69 -1.18 3.87 4.94
C SER A 69 -2.02 3.46 3.73
N LEU A 70 -3.16 2.83 4.00
CA LEU A 70 -4.19 2.42 3.04
C LEU A 70 -5.58 2.89 3.51
N PHE A 71 -5.65 3.95 4.33
CA PHE A 71 -6.92 4.45 4.84
C PHE A 71 -7.87 4.84 3.71
N ASP A 72 -9.19 4.83 3.94
CA ASP A 72 -10.20 5.27 2.95
C ASP A 72 -10.01 4.58 1.58
N ASN A 73 -10.14 3.26 1.59
CA ASN A 73 -10.06 2.40 0.42
C ASN A 73 -11.19 1.35 0.47
N PHE A 74 -11.19 0.40 -0.48
CA PHE A 74 -12.18 -0.67 -0.59
C PHE A 74 -11.58 -2.02 -0.18
N LEU A 75 -10.74 -2.04 0.86
CA LEU A 75 -10.24 -3.29 1.44
C LEU A 75 -11.39 -3.98 2.16
N GLU A 76 -11.85 -5.10 1.62
CA GLU A 76 -12.97 -5.89 2.18
C GLU A 76 -12.52 -7.28 2.67
N GLY A 77 -13.34 -7.89 3.52
CA GLY A 77 -13.12 -9.25 4.03
C GLY A 77 -12.25 -9.31 5.27
N SER A 78 -11.63 -10.46 5.55
CA SER A 78 -10.83 -10.65 6.77
C SER A 78 -9.54 -9.83 6.77
N PHE A 79 -9.09 -9.38 7.95
CA PHE A 79 -7.77 -8.76 8.12
C PHE A 79 -6.63 -9.60 7.47
N PRO A 80 -5.83 -9.01 6.55
CA PRO A 80 -4.88 -9.76 5.70
C PRO A 80 -3.52 -10.01 6.39
N ALA A 81 -3.54 -10.64 7.57
CA ALA A 81 -2.33 -10.87 8.38
C ALA A 81 -1.22 -11.63 7.63
N LYS A 82 -1.60 -12.62 6.81
CA LYS A 82 -0.63 -13.43 6.05
C LYS A 82 0.07 -12.60 4.99
N GLU A 83 -0.66 -11.78 4.24
CA GLU A 83 -0.11 -10.91 3.22
C GLU A 83 0.74 -9.79 3.81
N LEU A 84 0.38 -9.28 5.00
CA LEU A 84 1.13 -8.24 5.70
C LEU A 84 2.43 -8.76 6.35
N SER A 85 2.55 -10.07 6.59
CA SER A 85 3.74 -10.65 7.22
C SER A 85 5.04 -10.49 6.41
N VAL A 86 4.95 -10.14 5.13
CA VAL A 86 6.11 -9.90 4.25
C VAL A 86 6.83 -8.58 4.53
N PHE A 87 6.17 -7.64 5.23
CA PHE A 87 6.74 -6.34 5.60
C PHE A 87 7.46 -6.48 6.95
N GLU A 88 8.67 -7.05 6.88
CA GLU A 88 9.51 -7.39 8.03
C GLU A 88 9.98 -6.16 8.84
N GLU A 89 9.82 -4.95 8.34
CA GLU A 89 10.18 -3.70 9.04
C GLU A 89 8.96 -2.87 9.44
N LEU A 90 7.72 -3.35 9.23
CA LEU A 90 6.52 -2.55 9.42
C LEU A 90 6.25 -2.25 10.90
N GLU A 91 6.23 -0.96 11.24
CA GLU A 91 6.01 -0.41 12.59
C GLU A 91 4.62 0.23 12.70
N MET A 92 4.15 0.85 11.62
CA MET A 92 2.87 1.56 11.56
C MET A 92 2.05 1.13 10.34
N LEU A 93 0.81 0.75 10.59
CA LEU A 93 -0.16 0.36 9.58
C LEU A 93 -1.49 1.08 9.81
N ASP A 94 -1.95 1.80 8.79
CA ASP A 94 -3.26 2.44 8.80
C ASP A 94 -4.16 1.79 7.76
N LEU A 95 -5.21 1.10 8.22
CA LEU A 95 -6.26 0.49 7.41
C LEU A 95 -7.62 1.12 7.70
N SER A 96 -7.66 2.29 8.34
CA SER A 96 -8.93 2.94 8.72
C SER A 96 -9.81 3.27 7.52
N ASP A 97 -11.11 3.45 7.76
CA ASP A 97 -12.08 3.75 6.70
C ASP A 97 -12.06 2.73 5.54
N ASN A 98 -11.90 1.44 5.88
CA ASN A 98 -12.05 0.31 4.96
C ASN A 98 -13.20 -0.61 5.40
N GLN A 99 -13.46 -1.67 4.63
CA GLN A 99 -14.54 -2.63 4.85
C GLN A 99 -14.02 -3.98 5.39
N LEU A 100 -12.92 -3.94 6.17
CA LEU A 100 -12.31 -5.12 6.75
C LEU A 100 -13.11 -5.60 7.98
N ASN A 101 -13.30 -6.91 8.06
CA ASN A 101 -13.96 -7.61 9.14
C ASN A 101 -12.94 -8.45 9.93
N GLY A 102 -13.15 -8.62 11.24
CA GLY A 102 -12.28 -9.42 12.10
C GLY A 102 -11.16 -8.62 12.80
N SER A 103 -10.47 -9.28 13.73
CA SER A 103 -9.45 -8.65 14.60
C SER A 103 -8.05 -8.67 13.97
N PRO A 104 -7.19 -7.65 14.21
CA PRO A 104 -5.75 -7.70 13.97
C PRO A 104 -5.08 -8.78 14.81
N THR A 105 -5.08 -10.03 14.36
CA THR A 105 -4.13 -11.02 14.88
C THR A 105 -3.08 -11.27 13.81
N VAL A 106 -2.01 -10.46 13.81
CA VAL A 106 -0.76 -10.82 13.14
C VAL A 106 -0.07 -11.86 14.03
N GLN A 107 -0.05 -13.12 13.63
CA GLN A 107 0.65 -14.17 14.39
C GLN A 107 2.14 -13.82 14.48
N GLY A 108 2.63 -13.57 15.70
CA GLY A 108 4.07 -13.52 16.02
C GLY A 108 4.74 -12.15 15.98
N ARG A 109 4.02 -11.05 15.77
CA ARG A 109 4.59 -9.68 15.88
C ARG A 109 3.52 -8.64 16.24
N GLU A 110 3.79 -7.86 17.27
CA GLU A 110 3.02 -6.64 17.56
C GLU A 110 3.51 -5.54 16.62
N ILE A 111 2.66 -5.11 15.68
CA ILE A 111 2.88 -3.85 14.96
C ILE A 111 2.57 -2.75 15.97
N GLU A 112 3.55 -1.89 16.27
CA GLU A 112 3.49 -0.92 17.38
C GLU A 112 2.24 -0.03 17.31
N LYS A 113 1.76 0.25 16.10
CA LYS A 113 0.51 0.99 15.90
C LYS A 113 -0.26 0.46 14.69
N ILE A 114 -1.38 -0.21 14.96
CA ILE A 114 -2.39 -0.52 13.93
C ILE A 114 -3.58 0.41 14.16
N ILE A 115 -3.91 1.19 13.13
CA ILE A 115 -5.08 2.07 13.10
C ILE A 115 -6.15 1.40 12.23
N PHE A 116 -7.36 1.26 12.77
CA PHE A 116 -8.55 0.66 12.16
C PHE A 116 -9.66 1.68 12.01
#